data_AF-R7I0E9-F1
#
_entry.id   AF-R7I0E9-F1
#
_cell.length_a   1.000
_cell.length_b   1.000
_cell.length_c   1.000
_cell.angle_alpha   90.00
_cell.angle_beta   90.00
_cell.angle_gamma   90.00
#
_symmetry.space_group_name_H-M   'P 1'
#
loop_
_entity.id
_entity.type
_entity.pdbx_description
1 polymer ?
#
loop_
_entity_poly.entity_id
_entity_poly.type
_entity_poly.pdbx_seq_one_letter_code
_entity_poly.pdbx_strand_id
1 'polypeptide(L)'
;MNNTLSPLVSIIVTSYNYDKYISETLNSLINQTYKNIEIIVMDDGSSDNSINIIKNYQKQDPRIKLITHPNNENKGLAFSVKTAIENASGEYIAFCESDDYFKLDHVEKKIKYINKYPDADIIINKPMMFGDSEKIKKLQQGFSTLFYQLEKIKRPKVYFYEMEYTWTFPTFSTVMVRKKCFSSCDFNPNPTSAIDIWLWKQITTTYKVGFVNEFLTYWRIHTDSLANTGEQVLDSYWENLNKILYQNKKFKKYIKWKHKVRKIARFIFFREVKNNFLITYILRIPFKKDISKKKKFWKPKKSFLNKIKSKLKINTLDKSQKITPLDYIKYFEIHLTDHCNLNCYSCNHFSPLAKKTFLDIEEFKKDFKRMSELTAGHVDIISLMGGEPLLHPQINEFIQSARNYFPNSNIQVVTNAILLNNMDNNFWEVCSKNKIWLSCTEYPIKINWDEIREKAKKFNVTIYFLSNNGANEIQTYTPCNKDNKTSWYYPLDIEGKQNIEENFLNCKEANSCIHLRHGKLYTCCVAPNICHFNEHFNKNIPLNENDGIDIHKAKNLREVLDFLAKPINFCKYCNVKKRKLDLPWQRSQKSIKEYT
;
A
#
# COMPACT_ATOMS: atom_id res chain seq x y z
N MET A 1 -2.72 42.07 -13.60
CA MET A 1 -1.45 41.38 -13.30
C MET A 1 -1.62 40.66 -11.97
N ASN A 2 -1.71 39.32 -11.96
CA ASN A 2 -1.78 38.58 -10.71
C ASN A 2 -0.39 38.60 -10.07
N ASN A 3 -0.22 39.39 -9.02
CA ASN A 3 1.02 39.47 -8.27
C ASN A 3 1.25 38.11 -7.58
N THR A 4 2.05 37.23 -8.18
CA THR A 4 2.38 35.93 -7.60
C THR A 4 3.22 36.16 -6.36
N LEU A 5 2.67 35.82 -5.18
CA LEU A 5 3.44 35.88 -3.94
C LEU A 5 4.62 34.91 -4.08
N SER A 6 5.81 35.42 -3.79
CA SER A 6 7.05 34.65 -3.67
C SER A 6 7.53 34.70 -2.21
N PRO A 7 6.77 34.15 -1.24
CA PRO A 7 7.13 34.23 0.17
C PRO A 7 8.39 33.43 0.47
N LEU A 8 9.17 33.87 1.46
CA LEU A 8 10.31 33.09 1.95
C LEU A 8 9.79 31.79 2.60
N VAL A 9 10.39 30.66 2.24
CA VAL A 9 10.14 29.36 2.86
C VAL A 9 11.35 28.93 3.66
N SER A 10 11.19 28.71 4.96
CA SER A 10 12.23 28.11 5.80
C SER A 10 12.06 26.60 5.78
N ILE A 11 13.06 25.87 5.30
CA ILE A 11 13.09 24.42 5.34
C ILE A 11 13.88 24.00 6.57
N ILE A 12 13.20 23.39 7.54
CA ILE A 12 13.79 22.90 8.78
C ILE A 12 14.25 21.46 8.58
N VAL A 13 15.50 21.20 8.92
CA VAL A 13 16.11 19.86 8.96
C VAL A 13 16.60 19.62 10.38
N THR A 14 16.04 18.64 11.08
CA THR A 14 16.53 18.22 12.40
C THR A 14 17.49 17.06 12.23
N SER A 15 18.68 17.13 12.83
CA SER A 15 19.76 16.16 12.69
C SER A 15 20.23 15.65 14.06
N TYR A 16 20.40 14.34 14.21
CA TYR A 16 21.07 13.71 15.35
C TYR A 16 21.69 12.38 14.93
N ASN A 17 22.99 12.37 14.68
CA ASN A 17 23.74 11.21 14.19
C ASN A 17 23.27 10.65 12.83
N TYR A 18 23.13 11.51 11.81
CA TYR A 18 22.66 11.17 10.45
C TYR A 18 23.73 11.39 9.37
N ASP A 19 25.02 11.19 9.67
CA ASP A 19 26.11 11.45 8.72
C ASP A 19 25.97 10.68 7.39
N LYS A 20 25.38 9.48 7.44
CA LYS A 20 25.07 8.62 6.30
C LYS A 20 24.05 9.22 5.32
N TYR A 21 23.16 10.09 5.78
CA TYR A 21 21.98 10.50 5.03
C TYR A 21 21.93 12.01 4.74
N ILE A 22 22.44 12.83 5.66
CA ILE A 22 22.27 14.29 5.63
C ILE A 22 22.79 14.94 4.34
N SER A 23 23.80 14.35 3.68
CA SER A 23 24.31 14.83 2.39
C SER A 23 23.25 14.78 1.28
N GLU A 24 22.48 13.69 1.19
CA GLU A 24 21.42 13.53 0.18
C GLU A 24 20.27 14.50 0.45
N THR A 25 19.89 14.62 1.72
CA THR A 25 18.91 15.58 2.22
C THR A 25 19.28 17.00 1.77
N LEU A 26 20.45 17.49 2.16
CA LEU A 26 20.90 18.86 1.83
C LEU A 26 21.04 19.10 0.33
N ASN A 27 21.55 18.12 -0.44
CA ASN A 27 21.61 18.20 -1.89
C ASN A 27 20.22 18.41 -2.52
N SER A 28 19.20 17.74 -2.02
CA SER A 28 17.83 17.89 -2.53
C SER A 28 17.24 19.28 -2.26
N LEU A 29 17.63 19.90 -1.14
CA LEU A 29 17.13 21.20 -0.71
C LEU A 29 17.80 22.35 -1.46
N ILE A 30 19.13 22.30 -1.62
CA ILE A 30 19.90 23.30 -2.38
C ILE A 30 19.40 23.39 -3.83
N ASN A 31 19.05 22.25 -4.41
CA ASN A 31 18.64 22.13 -5.82
C ASN A 31 17.14 22.40 -6.07
N GLN A 32 16.36 22.83 -5.07
CA GLN A 32 14.97 23.20 -5.27
C GLN A 32 14.83 24.26 -6.39
N THR A 33 13.82 24.08 -7.24
CA THR A 33 13.48 25.00 -8.33
C THR A 33 13.00 26.35 -7.81
N TYR A 34 12.28 26.37 -6.69
CA TYR A 34 11.93 27.59 -5.97
C TYR A 34 13.13 28.09 -5.15
N LYS A 35 13.60 29.31 -5.45
CA LYS A 35 14.87 29.82 -4.92
C LYS A 35 14.77 30.64 -3.64
N ASN A 36 13.60 31.22 -3.34
CA ASN A 36 13.40 32.05 -2.15
C ASN A 36 13.20 31.18 -0.90
N ILE A 37 14.26 30.46 -0.52
CA ILE A 37 14.31 29.53 0.59
C ILE A 37 15.48 29.84 1.51
N GLU A 38 15.34 29.50 2.78
CA GLU A 38 16.45 29.28 3.70
C GLU A 38 16.37 27.84 4.23
N ILE A 39 17.52 27.26 4.57
CA ILE A 39 17.62 25.90 5.06
C ILE A 39 18.20 25.97 6.47
N ILE A 40 17.42 25.62 7.47
CA ILE A 40 17.84 25.65 8.88
C ILE A 40 18.08 24.22 9.31
N VAL A 41 19.35 23.88 9.51
CA VAL A 41 19.76 22.58 10.01
C VAL A 41 19.97 22.69 11.51
N MET A 42 19.05 22.13 12.28
CA MET A 42 19.12 22.07 13.73
C MET A 42 19.74 20.74 14.14
N ASP A 43 20.99 20.76 14.58
CA ASP A 43 21.68 19.58 15.08
C ASP A 43 21.52 19.45 16.61
N ASP A 44 21.05 18.29 17.04
CA ASP A 44 20.68 17.99 18.44
C ASP A 44 21.83 17.32 19.20
N GLY A 45 23.05 17.81 19.01
CA GLY A 45 24.23 17.32 19.70
C GLY A 45 24.81 16.03 19.10
N SER A 46 24.88 15.95 17.76
CA SER A 46 25.48 14.81 17.07
C SER A 46 26.94 14.59 17.51
N SER A 47 27.30 13.32 17.65
CA SER A 47 28.66 12.84 17.96
C SER A 47 29.37 12.22 16.76
N ASP A 48 28.64 11.98 15.66
CA ASP A 48 29.17 11.48 14.41
C ASP A 48 29.69 12.61 13.50
N ASN A 49 29.90 12.32 12.20
CA ASN A 49 30.41 13.31 11.26
C ASN A 49 29.35 14.29 10.71
N SER A 50 28.11 14.28 11.22
CA SER A 50 26.99 15.08 10.68
C SER A 50 27.30 16.57 10.64
N ILE A 51 27.79 17.13 11.76
CA ILE A 51 28.08 18.57 11.89
C ILE A 51 29.11 19.04 10.85
N ASN A 52 30.16 18.24 10.62
CA ASN A 52 31.20 18.60 9.64
C ASN A 52 30.66 18.57 8.21
N ILE A 53 29.84 17.57 7.88
CA ILE A 53 29.16 17.49 6.58
C ILE A 53 28.30 18.74 6.38
N ILE A 54 27.47 19.10 7.37
CA ILE A 54 26.60 20.28 7.29
C ILE A 54 27.41 21.56 7.13
N LYS A 55 28.51 21.74 7.87
CA LYS A 55 29.43 22.89 7.73
C LYS A 55 30.03 22.98 6.32
N ASN A 56 30.35 21.84 5.69
CA ASN A 56 30.87 21.84 4.32
C ASN A 56 29.81 22.26 3.30
N TYR A 57 28.55 21.87 3.48
CA TYR A 57 27.44 22.37 2.65
C TYR A 57 27.15 23.85 2.91
N GLN A 58 27.22 24.30 4.16
CA GLN A 58 27.06 25.72 4.51
C GLN A 58 28.09 26.63 3.84
N LYS A 59 29.33 26.17 3.67
CA LYS A 59 30.36 26.90 2.90
C LYS A 59 30.03 27.01 1.40
N GLN A 60 29.29 26.04 0.86
CA GLN A 60 28.93 25.98 -0.56
C GLN A 60 27.63 26.72 -0.87
N ASP A 61 26.68 26.74 0.07
CA ASP A 61 25.40 27.42 -0.07
C ASP A 61 25.08 28.28 1.17
N PRO A 62 25.11 29.62 1.05
CA PRO A 62 24.88 30.53 2.18
C PRO A 62 23.44 30.52 2.69
N ARG A 63 22.50 29.86 2.00
CA ARG A 63 21.12 29.69 2.49
C ARG A 63 21.05 28.67 3.62
N ILE A 64 22.07 27.85 3.82
CA ILE A 64 22.15 26.87 4.91
C ILE A 64 22.63 27.55 6.20
N LYS A 65 21.88 27.35 7.27
CA LYS A 65 22.19 27.82 8.62
C LYS A 65 22.23 26.62 9.56
N LEU A 66 23.42 26.25 10.01
CA LEU A 66 23.59 25.27 11.07
C LEU A 66 23.34 25.94 12.43
N ILE A 67 22.47 25.33 13.24
CA ILE A 67 22.21 25.71 14.63
C ILE A 67 22.47 24.47 15.49
N THR A 68 23.19 24.67 16.60
CA THR A 68 23.45 23.64 17.61
C THR A 68 22.98 24.15 18.96
N HIS A 69 22.60 23.27 19.88
CA HIS A 69 22.38 23.65 21.28
C HIS A 69 23.68 24.12 21.94
N PRO A 70 23.61 24.95 23.00
CA PRO A 70 24.77 25.28 23.81
C PRO A 70 25.52 24.02 24.27
N ASN A 71 26.85 24.05 24.21
CA ASN A 71 27.71 22.90 24.57
C ASN A 71 27.48 21.62 23.74
N ASN A 72 26.80 21.69 22.59
CA ASN A 72 26.49 20.54 21.74
C ASN A 72 25.73 19.42 22.46
N GLU A 73 24.84 19.77 23.39
CA GLU A 73 24.04 18.80 24.15
C GLU A 73 22.81 18.32 23.36
N ASN A 74 22.39 17.08 23.61
CA ASN A 74 21.13 16.55 23.08
C ASN A 74 19.96 16.98 23.98
N LYS A 75 19.01 17.71 23.42
CA LYS A 75 17.76 18.17 24.07
C LYS A 75 16.52 17.44 23.58
N GLY A 76 16.64 16.61 22.56
CA GLY A 76 15.56 15.84 21.96
C GLY A 76 14.81 16.60 20.88
N LEU A 77 14.14 15.82 20.02
CA LEU A 77 13.48 16.29 18.80
C LEU A 77 12.50 17.44 19.04
N ALA A 78 11.64 17.36 20.06
CA ALA A 78 10.61 18.37 20.30
C ALA A 78 11.20 19.76 20.61
N PHE A 79 12.26 19.81 21.41
CA PHE A 79 12.97 21.05 21.73
C PHE A 79 13.72 21.58 20.49
N SER A 80 14.40 20.70 19.75
CA SER A 80 15.09 21.04 18.51
C SER A 80 14.16 21.61 17.43
N VAL A 81 12.99 20.99 17.21
CA VAL A 81 11.96 21.50 16.28
C VAL A 81 11.50 22.90 16.70
N LYS A 82 11.22 23.12 17.99
CA LYS A 82 10.80 24.43 18.50
C LYS A 82 11.87 25.49 18.24
N THR A 83 13.12 25.22 18.62
CA THR A 83 14.25 26.14 18.41
C THR A 83 14.44 26.47 16.94
N ALA A 84 14.32 25.47 16.05
CA ALA A 84 14.44 25.68 14.61
C ALA A 84 13.32 26.59 14.04
N ILE A 85 12.08 26.42 14.49
CA ILE A 85 10.94 27.26 14.08
C ILE A 85 11.11 28.70 14.60
N GLU A 86 11.62 28.88 15.81
CA GLU A 86 11.87 30.21 16.38
C GLU A 86 12.93 30.98 15.58
N ASN A 87 13.95 30.28 15.08
CA ASN A 87 15.02 30.86 14.25
C ASN A 87 14.66 31.00 12.76
N ALA A 88 13.52 30.46 12.31
CA ALA A 88 13.04 30.58 10.94
C ALA A 88 12.56 32.01 10.63
N SER A 89 12.91 32.55 9.47
CA SER A 89 12.49 33.88 8.98
C SER A 89 11.37 33.81 7.93
N GLY A 90 11.10 32.62 7.39
CA GLY A 90 10.10 32.39 6.35
C GLY A 90 8.67 32.56 6.81
N GLU A 91 7.81 32.99 5.90
CA GLU A 91 6.35 33.04 6.13
C GLU A 91 5.78 31.61 6.24
N TYR A 92 6.40 30.68 5.51
CA TYR A 92 6.07 29.26 5.57
C TYR A 92 7.27 28.45 6.05
N ILE A 93 6.94 27.42 6.83
CA ILE A 93 7.87 26.43 7.34
C ILE A 93 7.60 25.11 6.62
N ALA A 94 8.60 24.57 5.95
CA ALA A 94 8.61 23.19 5.50
C ALA A 94 9.54 22.39 6.43
N PHE A 95 9.31 21.09 6.56
CA PHE A 95 10.18 20.19 7.30
C PHE A 95 10.74 19.15 6.33
N CYS A 96 12.01 18.80 6.46
CA CYS A 96 12.62 17.67 5.77
C CYS A 96 13.49 16.94 6.79
N GLU A 97 13.08 15.75 7.21
CA GLU A 97 13.86 14.94 8.16
C GLU A 97 15.25 14.61 7.56
N SER A 98 16.26 14.42 8.42
CA SER A 98 17.67 14.29 8.00
C SER A 98 17.97 13.05 7.15
N ASP A 99 17.05 12.09 7.10
CA ASP A 99 17.07 10.87 6.30
C ASP A 99 16.18 10.89 5.04
N ASP A 100 15.43 11.97 4.86
CA ASP A 100 14.49 12.18 3.76
C ASP A 100 15.01 13.18 2.73
N TYR A 101 14.38 13.22 1.55
CA TYR A 101 14.72 14.24 0.57
C TYR A 101 13.52 14.67 -0.28
N PHE A 102 13.61 15.89 -0.81
CA PHE A 102 12.55 16.48 -1.63
C PHE A 102 12.76 16.24 -3.12
N LYS A 103 11.66 16.15 -3.86
CA LYS A 103 11.68 16.32 -5.31
C LYS A 103 12.05 17.77 -5.66
N LEU A 104 12.72 17.99 -6.79
CA LEU A 104 13.22 19.32 -7.22
C LEU A 104 12.12 20.41 -7.28
N ASP A 105 10.87 20.05 -7.53
CA ASP A 105 9.71 20.94 -7.64
C ASP A 105 8.81 20.95 -6.40
N HIS A 106 9.25 20.37 -5.28
CA HIS A 106 8.46 20.24 -4.06
C HIS A 106 7.96 21.60 -3.52
N VAL A 107 8.87 22.55 -3.26
CA VAL A 107 8.49 23.86 -2.70
C VAL A 107 7.70 24.67 -3.73
N GLU A 108 8.12 24.65 -5.00
CA GLU A 108 7.45 25.40 -6.08
C GLU A 108 5.98 25.00 -6.22
N LYS A 109 5.67 23.69 -6.17
CA LYS A 109 4.29 23.18 -6.26
C LYS A 109 3.42 23.58 -5.07
N LYS A 110 3.98 23.59 -3.86
CA LYS A 110 3.25 24.05 -2.68
C LYS A 110 3.00 25.56 -2.71
N ILE A 111 3.94 26.36 -3.22
CA ILE A 111 3.74 27.80 -3.46
C ILE A 111 2.68 28.03 -4.53
N LYS A 112 2.69 27.28 -5.64
CA LYS A 112 1.61 27.32 -6.66
C LYS A 112 0.25 27.01 -6.04
N TYR A 113 0.17 26.05 -5.11
CA TYR A 113 -1.06 25.75 -4.39
C TYR A 113 -1.53 26.92 -3.51
N ILE A 114 -0.63 27.54 -2.75
CA ILE A 114 -0.92 28.71 -1.92
C ILE A 114 -1.39 29.90 -2.76
N ASN A 115 -0.73 30.17 -3.88
CA ASN A 115 -1.12 31.25 -4.79
C ASN A 115 -2.53 31.03 -5.34
N LYS A 116 -2.95 29.77 -5.54
CA LYS A 116 -4.31 29.41 -5.92
C LYS A 116 -5.31 29.47 -4.77
N TYR A 117 -4.88 29.13 -3.56
CA TYR A 117 -5.70 29.09 -2.35
C TYR A 117 -5.00 29.79 -1.18
N PRO A 118 -5.04 31.13 -1.11
CA PRO A 118 -4.29 31.91 -0.11
C PRO A 118 -4.72 31.66 1.33
N ASP A 119 -5.91 31.07 1.54
CA ASP A 119 -6.45 30.66 2.83
C ASP A 119 -5.98 29.28 3.29
N ALA A 120 -5.11 28.60 2.53
CA ALA A 120 -4.39 27.42 3.00
C ALA A 120 -3.36 27.82 4.07
N ASP A 121 -3.41 27.16 5.21
CA ASP A 121 -2.47 27.39 6.32
C ASP A 121 -1.50 26.23 6.47
N ILE A 122 -1.94 25.01 6.16
CA ILE A 122 -1.13 23.80 6.14
C ILE A 122 -1.35 23.07 4.82
N ILE A 123 -0.28 22.66 4.15
CA ILE A 123 -0.28 22.01 2.86
C ILE A 123 0.42 20.66 3.00
N ILE A 124 -0.27 19.60 2.59
CA ILE A 124 0.22 18.23 2.64
C ILE A 124 0.44 17.71 1.22
N ASN A 125 1.48 16.91 1.00
CA ASN A 125 1.68 16.13 -0.23
C ASN A 125 1.77 14.63 0.06
N LYS A 126 1.85 13.80 -0.99
CA LYS A 126 2.12 12.37 -0.84
C LYS A 126 3.62 12.12 -0.67
N PRO A 127 4.04 11.22 0.23
CA PRO A 127 5.40 10.68 0.28
C PRO A 127 5.55 9.48 -0.66
N MET A 128 6.70 9.37 -1.29
CA MET A 128 7.22 8.16 -1.91
C MET A 128 8.06 7.43 -0.86
N MET A 129 7.55 6.33 -0.30
CA MET A 129 8.25 5.56 0.73
C MET A 129 9.28 4.61 0.11
N PHE A 130 10.48 4.50 0.70
CA PHE A 130 11.53 3.58 0.25
C PHE A 130 12.40 3.11 1.43
N GLY A 131 13.13 2.00 1.26
CA GLY A 131 13.89 1.36 2.34
C GLY A 131 13.28 0.02 2.77
N ASP A 132 13.04 -0.16 4.06
CA ASP A 132 12.51 -1.41 4.66
C ASP A 132 11.11 -1.74 4.13
N SER A 133 11.06 -2.69 3.20
CA SER A 133 9.84 -3.07 2.49
C SER A 133 8.72 -3.62 3.38
N GLU A 134 9.03 -4.30 4.49
CA GLU A 134 8.02 -4.84 5.40
C GLU A 134 7.34 -3.72 6.20
N LYS A 135 8.13 -2.75 6.67
CA LYS A 135 7.60 -1.60 7.39
C LYS A 135 6.82 -0.67 6.47
N ILE A 136 7.31 -0.47 5.24
CA ILE A 136 6.61 0.29 4.22
C ILE A 136 5.20 -0.29 3.99
N LYS A 137 5.05 -1.62 3.88
CA LYS A 137 3.74 -2.25 3.74
C LYS A 137 2.79 -1.94 4.90
N LYS A 138 3.29 -1.98 6.15
CA LYS A 138 2.50 -1.65 7.34
C LYS A 138 2.07 -0.18 7.34
N LEU A 139 2.97 0.74 7.00
CA LEU A 139 2.69 2.17 6.94
C LEU A 139 1.73 2.50 5.80
N GLN A 140 1.95 1.97 4.59
CA GLN A 140 1.10 2.15 3.42
C GLN A 140 -0.37 1.80 3.71
N GLN A 141 -0.63 0.75 4.51
CA GLN A 141 -2.00 0.40 4.89
C GLN A 141 -2.69 1.53 5.66
N GLY A 142 -2.01 2.19 6.60
CA GLY A 142 -2.56 3.34 7.34
C GLY A 142 -2.73 4.58 6.45
N PHE A 143 -1.68 4.92 5.71
CA PHE A 143 -1.64 6.10 4.85
C PHE A 143 -2.64 6.06 3.69
N SER A 144 -3.00 4.87 3.18
CA SER A 144 -4.02 4.73 2.13
C SER A 144 -5.36 5.40 2.50
N THR A 145 -5.79 5.26 3.76
CA THR A 145 -7.05 5.84 4.23
C THR A 145 -6.94 7.36 4.38
N LEU A 146 -5.78 7.85 4.85
CA LEU A 146 -5.52 9.29 4.96
C LEU A 146 -5.51 9.94 3.57
N PHE A 147 -4.77 9.39 2.61
CA PHE A 147 -4.67 9.98 1.27
C PHE A 147 -5.98 9.91 0.51
N TYR A 148 -6.71 8.80 0.59
CA TYR A 148 -8.06 8.70 0.03
C TYR A 148 -8.99 9.80 0.55
N GLN A 149 -8.83 10.20 1.81
CA GLN A 149 -9.57 11.31 2.39
C GLN A 149 -9.04 12.65 1.87
N LEU A 150 -7.74 12.90 1.94
CA LEU A 150 -7.12 14.15 1.50
C LEU A 150 -7.40 14.45 0.02
N GLU A 151 -7.46 13.43 -0.85
CA GLU A 151 -7.83 13.57 -2.26
C GLU A 151 -9.23 14.15 -2.48
N LYS A 152 -10.12 14.04 -1.50
CA LYS A 152 -11.47 14.63 -1.55
C LYS A 152 -11.47 16.12 -1.18
N ILE A 153 -10.34 16.66 -0.68
CA ILE A 153 -10.19 18.07 -0.37
C ILE A 153 -10.06 18.85 -1.68
N LYS A 154 -11.18 19.41 -2.15
CA LYS A 154 -11.19 20.26 -3.35
C LYS A 154 -10.63 21.66 -3.09
N ARG A 155 -10.72 22.14 -1.85
CA ARG A 155 -10.26 23.47 -1.36
C ARG A 155 -9.87 23.37 0.11
N PRO A 156 -9.02 24.27 0.62
CA PRO A 156 -8.60 24.23 2.01
C PRO A 156 -9.76 24.27 3.00
N LYS A 157 -9.75 23.36 3.98
CA LYS A 157 -10.75 23.32 5.06
C LYS A 157 -10.15 22.77 6.35
N VAL A 158 -10.79 23.06 7.49
CA VAL A 158 -10.43 22.44 8.76
C VAL A 158 -10.68 20.93 8.63
N TYR A 159 -9.64 20.11 8.86
CA TYR A 159 -9.61 18.68 8.52
C TYR A 159 -9.29 17.75 9.71
N PHE A 160 -9.30 18.31 10.93
CA PHE A 160 -8.96 17.56 12.15
C PHE A 160 -9.78 16.29 12.35
N TYR A 161 -11.11 16.35 12.14
CA TYR A 161 -11.98 15.21 12.44
C TYR A 161 -11.73 14.02 11.52
N GLU A 162 -11.39 14.30 10.27
CA GLU A 162 -11.03 13.30 9.27
C GLU A 162 -9.69 12.63 9.61
N MET A 163 -8.65 13.38 9.98
CA MET A 163 -7.36 12.82 10.40
C MET A 163 -7.42 12.05 11.73
N GLU A 164 -8.17 12.57 12.72
CA GLU A 164 -8.41 11.90 14.00
C GLU A 164 -9.24 10.61 13.82
N TYR A 165 -10.06 10.53 12.77
CA TYR A 165 -10.83 9.33 12.45
C TYR A 165 -9.96 8.22 11.87
N THR A 166 -8.95 8.56 11.07
CA THR A 166 -8.05 7.58 10.43
C THR A 166 -6.90 7.15 11.32
N TRP A 167 -6.63 7.85 12.43
CA TRP A 167 -5.44 7.61 13.27
C TRP A 167 -4.13 7.70 12.48
N THR A 168 -4.12 8.48 11.39
CA THR A 168 -2.95 8.63 10.53
C THR A 168 -2.76 10.11 10.27
N PHE A 169 -1.59 10.62 10.63
CA PHE A 169 -1.17 12.00 10.41
C PHE A 169 -0.02 12.01 9.42
N PRO A 170 0.14 13.09 8.65
CA PRO A 170 1.29 13.24 7.75
C PRO A 170 2.60 13.30 8.55
N THR A 171 3.67 12.68 8.05
CA THR A 171 5.03 12.91 8.62
C THR A 171 5.47 14.36 8.34
N PHE A 172 6.39 14.89 9.15
CA PHE A 172 6.98 16.22 8.98
C PHE A 172 7.40 16.49 7.53
N SER A 173 8.13 15.56 6.91
CA SER A 173 8.68 15.71 5.55
C SER A 173 7.63 15.93 4.44
N THR A 174 6.35 15.72 4.73
CA THR A 174 5.25 15.91 3.75
C THR A 174 4.48 17.21 3.95
N VAL A 175 4.85 18.03 4.93
CA VAL A 175 4.04 19.18 5.37
C VAL A 175 4.77 20.49 5.14
N MET A 176 4.01 21.51 4.72
CA MET A 176 4.41 22.91 4.78
C MET A 176 3.33 23.73 5.47
N VAL A 177 3.69 24.54 6.45
CA VAL A 177 2.75 25.27 7.32
C VAL A 177 3.12 26.74 7.40
N ARG A 178 2.13 27.61 7.40
CA ARG A 178 2.34 29.03 7.68
C ARG A 178 2.89 29.21 9.10
N LYS A 179 4.00 29.93 9.24
CA LYS A 179 4.74 30.06 10.52
C LYS A 179 3.84 30.50 11.68
N LYS A 180 2.88 31.40 11.42
CA LYS A 180 1.94 31.91 12.44
C LYS A 180 1.11 30.81 13.14
N CYS A 181 0.92 29.65 12.50
CA CYS A 181 0.15 28.55 13.07
C CYS A 181 0.81 27.92 14.30
N PHE A 182 2.12 28.10 14.48
CA PHE A 182 2.88 27.56 15.61
C PHE A 182 2.82 28.42 16.88
N SER A 183 2.39 29.68 16.80
CA SER A 183 2.43 30.63 17.94
C SER A 183 1.57 30.19 19.12
N SER A 184 0.52 29.41 18.87
CA SER A 184 -0.41 28.90 19.88
C SER A 184 -0.18 27.43 20.23
N CYS A 185 0.88 26.79 19.69
CA CYS A 185 1.12 25.36 19.90
C CYS A 185 1.91 25.10 21.18
N ASP A 186 1.50 24.07 21.93
CA ASP A 186 2.34 23.41 22.94
C ASP A 186 3.35 22.52 22.22
N PHE A 187 4.63 22.63 22.56
CA PHE A 187 5.73 21.85 21.99
C PHE A 187 6.21 20.72 22.92
N ASN A 188 5.46 20.40 23.98
CA ASN A 188 5.85 19.37 24.96
C ASN A 188 4.93 18.15 24.89
N PRO A 189 5.03 17.32 23.83
CA PRO A 189 4.31 16.06 23.78
C PRO A 189 4.92 15.06 24.75
N ASN A 190 4.10 14.13 25.19
CA ASN A 190 4.54 12.92 25.89
C ASN A 190 4.12 11.71 25.03
N PRO A 191 5.01 10.85 24.53
CA PRO A 191 6.47 11.01 24.51
C PRO A 191 6.90 12.16 23.60
N THR A 192 8.12 12.68 23.82
CA THR A 192 8.71 13.78 23.04
C THR A 192 8.86 13.44 21.55
N SER A 193 9.00 12.16 21.21
CA SER A 193 9.13 11.65 19.84
C SER A 193 7.88 11.83 18.98
N ALA A 194 6.70 12.04 19.57
CA ALA A 194 5.42 12.18 18.85
C ALA A 194 5.08 13.65 18.50
N ILE A 195 6.09 14.51 18.36
CA ILE A 195 5.93 15.96 18.16
C ILE A 195 5.20 16.32 16.86
N ASP A 196 5.40 15.57 15.79
CA ASP A 196 4.73 15.75 14.50
C ASP A 196 3.20 15.64 14.65
N ILE A 197 2.72 14.49 15.14
CA ILE A 197 1.31 14.18 15.38
C ILE A 197 0.73 15.21 16.36
N TRP A 198 1.48 15.57 17.40
CA TRP A 198 1.06 16.53 18.41
C TRP A 198 0.83 17.93 17.84
N LEU A 199 1.74 18.42 17.00
CA LEU A 199 1.59 19.72 16.33
C LEU A 199 0.43 19.69 15.33
N TRP A 200 0.33 18.63 14.50
CA TRP A 200 -0.74 18.50 13.52
C TRP A 200 -2.13 18.45 14.15
N LYS A 201 -2.28 17.79 15.30
CA LYS A 201 -3.54 17.82 16.05
C LYS A 201 -3.92 19.22 16.48
N GLN A 202 -2.98 20.00 17.04
CA GLN A 202 -3.27 21.36 17.47
C GLN A 202 -3.61 22.26 16.27
N ILE A 203 -2.81 22.21 15.22
CA ILE A 203 -2.93 23.09 14.06
C ILE A 203 -4.21 22.78 13.27
N THR A 204 -4.46 21.51 12.96
CA THR A 204 -5.58 21.13 12.08
C THR A 204 -6.96 21.31 12.73
N THR A 205 -7.04 21.54 14.04
CA THR A 205 -8.31 21.89 14.74
C THR A 205 -8.84 23.26 14.37
N THR A 206 -7.95 24.16 13.96
CA THR A 206 -8.25 25.58 13.79
C THR A 206 -7.94 26.05 12.38
N TYR A 207 -6.84 25.59 11.80
CA TYR A 207 -6.31 26.06 10.53
C TYR A 207 -6.73 25.19 9.35
N LYS A 208 -6.76 25.80 8.16
CA LYS A 208 -7.26 25.13 6.94
C LYS A 208 -6.17 24.29 6.27
N VAL A 209 -6.51 23.04 5.99
CA VAL A 209 -5.65 22.05 5.34
C VAL A 209 -5.89 22.04 3.84
N GLY A 210 -4.84 22.32 3.09
CA GLY A 210 -4.73 22.07 1.66
C GLY A 210 -3.99 20.77 1.36
N PHE A 211 -4.19 20.25 0.14
CA PHE A 211 -3.58 19.01 -0.31
C PHE A 211 -3.10 19.13 -1.75
N VAL A 212 -1.82 18.84 -1.96
CA VAL A 212 -1.21 18.67 -3.28
C VAL A 212 -1.15 17.17 -3.57
N ASN A 213 -1.99 16.72 -4.50
CA ASN A 213 -2.11 15.30 -4.85
C ASN A 213 -0.96 14.84 -5.76
N GLU A 214 0.27 14.98 -5.28
CA GLU A 214 1.50 14.59 -5.98
C GLU A 214 2.52 14.02 -4.99
N PHE A 215 3.36 13.10 -5.48
CA PHE A 215 4.51 12.57 -4.74
C PHE A 215 5.67 13.57 -4.80
N LEU A 216 5.89 14.31 -3.72
CA LEU A 216 6.90 15.39 -3.68
C LEU A 216 8.01 15.16 -2.66
N THR A 217 7.88 14.14 -1.81
CA THR A 217 8.84 13.80 -0.74
C THR A 217 9.25 12.35 -0.92
N TYR A 218 10.53 12.03 -0.80
CA TYR A 218 11.02 10.67 -0.64
C TYR A 218 11.26 10.40 0.83
N TRP A 219 10.44 9.52 1.41
CA TRP A 219 10.43 9.19 2.82
C TRP A 219 11.15 7.86 3.07
N ARG A 220 12.27 7.90 3.79
CA ARG A 220 13.12 6.74 4.04
C ARG A 220 12.64 5.98 5.27
N ILE A 221 12.51 4.65 5.14
CA ILE A 221 12.11 3.77 6.23
C ILE A 221 13.26 2.81 6.56
N HIS A 222 13.73 2.83 7.82
CA HIS A 222 14.78 1.93 8.30
C HIS A 222 14.56 1.47 9.76
N THR A 223 15.48 0.66 10.29
CA THR A 223 15.43 0.08 11.65
C THR A 223 15.50 1.13 12.75
N ASP A 224 16.29 2.17 12.52
CA ASP A 224 16.53 3.24 13.52
C ASP A 224 15.52 4.40 13.43
N SER A 225 14.56 4.33 12.50
CA SER A 225 13.54 5.39 12.36
C SER A 225 12.71 5.52 13.64
N LEU A 226 12.50 6.75 14.12
CA LEU A 226 11.73 7.06 15.32
C LEU A 226 10.28 6.52 15.27
N ALA A 227 9.74 6.35 14.06
CA ALA A 227 8.45 5.70 13.78
C ALA A 227 8.32 4.26 14.33
N ASN A 228 9.42 3.63 14.75
CA ASN A 228 9.44 2.26 15.29
C ASN A 228 9.03 2.15 16.78
N THR A 229 8.80 3.25 17.48
CA THR A 229 8.47 3.27 18.93
C THR A 229 6.95 3.20 19.23
N GLY A 230 6.19 2.50 18.39
CA GLY A 230 4.72 2.58 18.34
C GLY A 230 3.93 2.12 19.57
N GLU A 231 4.51 1.36 20.51
CA GLU A 231 3.80 0.87 21.71
C GLU A 231 3.65 1.95 22.79
N GLN A 232 4.64 2.82 23.00
CA GLN A 232 4.61 3.86 24.04
C GLN A 232 3.80 5.12 23.64
N VAL A 233 3.63 5.33 22.34
CA VAL A 233 2.86 6.48 21.80
C VAL A 233 1.35 6.32 22.04
N LEU A 234 0.83 5.09 22.15
CA LEU A 234 -0.62 4.84 22.24
C LEU A 234 -1.24 5.14 23.61
N ASP A 235 -0.52 4.94 24.71
CA ASP A 235 -1.04 5.19 26.06
C ASP A 235 -1.01 6.69 26.41
N SER A 236 0.09 7.35 26.05
CA SER A 236 0.26 8.80 26.21
C SER A 236 -0.64 9.63 25.26
N TYR A 237 -1.00 9.07 24.10
CA TYR A 237 -1.98 9.64 23.15
C TYR A 237 -3.30 10.04 23.82
N TRP A 238 -3.79 9.23 24.77
CA TRP A 238 -5.07 9.48 25.44
C TRP A 238 -5.01 10.58 26.49
N GLU A 239 -3.89 10.71 27.20
CA GLU A 239 -3.64 11.80 28.15
C GLU A 239 -3.56 13.14 27.40
N ASN A 240 -2.81 13.14 26.31
CA ASN A 240 -2.60 14.26 25.40
C ASN A 240 -3.90 14.77 24.75
N LEU A 241 -4.76 13.87 24.27
CA LEU A 241 -6.06 14.25 23.69
C LEU A 241 -7.00 14.88 24.70
N ASN A 242 -7.00 14.38 25.94
CA ASN A 242 -7.80 15.00 27.00
C ASN A 242 -7.33 16.43 27.27
N LYS A 243 -6.01 16.68 27.32
CA LYS A 243 -5.44 18.02 27.54
C LYS A 243 -5.87 19.04 26.47
N ILE A 244 -5.77 18.69 25.19
CA ILE A 244 -6.19 19.56 24.06
C ILE A 244 -7.72 19.81 24.10
N LEU A 245 -8.51 18.76 24.34
CA LEU A 245 -9.98 18.85 24.27
C LEU A 245 -10.62 19.56 25.47
N TYR A 246 -9.96 19.59 26.63
CA TYR A 246 -10.45 20.32 27.82
C TYR A 246 -10.41 21.84 27.67
N GLN A 247 -9.51 22.36 26.83
CA GLN A 247 -9.35 23.80 26.59
C GLN A 247 -10.47 24.39 25.71
N ASN A 248 -11.23 23.57 24.98
CA ASN A 248 -12.22 24.04 24.01
C ASN A 248 -13.68 23.79 24.47
N LYS A 249 -14.32 24.81 25.09
CA LYS A 249 -15.67 24.72 25.71
C LYS A 249 -16.77 24.16 24.79
N LYS A 250 -16.66 24.37 23.46
CA LYS A 250 -17.64 23.90 22.45
C LYS A 250 -17.70 22.36 22.34
N PHE A 251 -16.65 21.66 22.77
CA PHE A 251 -16.43 20.23 22.52
C PHE A 251 -16.87 19.29 23.66
N LYS A 252 -17.13 19.84 24.85
CA LYS A 252 -17.43 19.07 26.09
C LYS A 252 -18.69 18.19 26.00
N LYS A 253 -19.69 18.58 25.18
CA LYS A 253 -21.00 17.89 25.05
C LYS A 253 -20.94 16.67 24.11
N TYR A 254 -20.15 16.75 23.04
CA TYR A 254 -19.90 15.67 22.08
C TYR A 254 -19.16 14.48 22.74
N ILE A 255 -18.28 14.78 23.70
CA ILE A 255 -17.39 13.82 24.37
C ILE A 255 -18.13 12.97 25.41
N LYS A 256 -19.02 13.54 26.24
CA LYS A 256 -19.78 12.77 27.26
C LYS A 256 -20.58 11.60 26.66
N TRP A 257 -21.11 11.77 25.45
CA TRP A 257 -21.85 10.73 24.74
C TRP A 257 -20.92 9.67 24.14
N LYS A 258 -19.83 10.10 23.48
CA LYS A 258 -18.85 9.21 22.83
C LYS A 258 -18.05 8.37 23.83
N HIS A 259 -17.74 8.88 25.02
CA HIS A 259 -17.13 8.11 26.13
C HIS A 259 -18.05 7.00 26.64
N LYS A 260 -19.36 7.25 26.70
CA LYS A 260 -20.34 6.26 27.17
C LYS A 260 -20.51 5.13 26.14
N VAL A 261 -20.54 5.47 24.86
CA VAL A 261 -20.55 4.50 23.74
C VAL A 261 -19.22 3.72 23.66
N ARG A 262 -18.08 4.38 23.92
CA ARG A 262 -16.75 3.75 23.91
C ARG A 262 -16.47 2.88 25.12
N LYS A 263 -16.96 3.19 26.33
CA LYS A 263 -16.81 2.29 27.50
C LYS A 263 -17.49 0.95 27.25
N ILE A 264 -18.62 0.97 26.53
CA ILE A 264 -19.35 -0.21 26.06
C ILE A 264 -18.57 -0.92 24.94
N ALA A 265 -18.00 -0.19 23.98
CA ALA A 265 -17.15 -0.77 22.94
C ALA A 265 -15.85 -1.38 23.49
N ARG A 266 -15.24 -0.78 24.52
CA ARG A 266 -14.03 -1.26 25.22
C ARG A 266 -14.29 -2.52 26.04
N PHE A 267 -15.45 -2.63 26.69
CA PHE A 267 -15.85 -3.85 27.39
C PHE A 267 -15.99 -5.04 26.41
N ILE A 268 -16.32 -4.76 25.14
CA ILE A 268 -16.38 -5.75 24.07
C ILE A 268 -14.99 -6.02 23.46
N PHE A 269 -14.12 -5.01 23.39
CA PHE A 269 -12.80 -5.03 22.75
C PHE A 269 -11.74 -5.86 23.48
N PHE A 270 -11.72 -5.85 24.82
CA PHE A 270 -10.63 -6.49 25.59
C PHE A 270 -10.65 -8.03 25.58
N ARG A 271 -11.65 -8.69 24.97
CA ARG A 271 -11.68 -10.16 24.88
C ARG A 271 -11.37 -10.74 23.50
N GLU A 272 -11.44 -9.99 22.39
CA GLU A 272 -11.27 -10.57 21.04
C GLU A 272 -10.65 -9.59 20.01
N VAL A 273 -9.37 -9.81 19.68
CA VAL A 273 -8.63 -9.62 18.40
C VAL A 273 -8.68 -8.28 17.62
N LYS A 274 -7.45 -7.82 17.29
CA LYS A 274 -6.99 -6.97 16.16
C LYS A 274 -8.02 -6.75 15.03
N ASN A 275 -8.58 -5.54 14.91
CA ASN A 275 -8.96 -4.91 13.62
C ASN A 275 -9.61 -3.52 13.81
N ASN A 276 -9.04 -2.50 13.17
CA ASN A 276 -9.43 -1.08 13.26
C ASN A 276 -10.77 -0.72 12.55
N PHE A 277 -11.34 -1.63 11.76
CA PHE A 277 -12.47 -1.31 10.86
C PHE A 277 -13.87 -1.29 11.54
N LEU A 278 -14.03 -1.97 12.69
CA LEU A 278 -15.33 -2.03 13.40
C LEU A 278 -15.77 -0.67 13.97
N ILE A 279 -14.80 0.21 14.24
CA ILE A 279 -14.99 1.58 14.73
C ILE A 279 -15.68 2.43 13.65
N THR A 280 -15.32 2.20 12.39
CA THR A 280 -15.79 2.93 11.20
C THR A 280 -17.29 2.73 10.96
N TYR A 281 -17.79 1.51 11.20
CA TYR A 281 -19.17 1.11 10.95
C TYR A 281 -20.14 1.51 12.07
N ILE A 282 -19.73 1.35 13.34
CA ILE A 282 -20.55 1.77 14.51
C ILE A 282 -20.76 3.28 14.54
N LEU A 283 -19.82 4.06 14.00
CA LEU A 283 -19.86 5.52 13.99
C LEU A 283 -20.50 6.13 12.72
N ARG A 284 -20.96 5.31 11.76
CA ARG A 284 -21.55 5.75 10.47
C ARG A 284 -23.07 5.92 10.45
N ILE A 285 -23.76 5.90 11.60
CA ILE A 285 -25.20 6.22 11.63
C ILE A 285 -25.39 7.69 11.21
N PRO A 286 -26.12 7.98 10.11
CA PRO A 286 -26.33 9.34 9.65
C PRO A 286 -27.21 10.11 10.64
N PHE A 287 -26.79 11.31 11.03
CA PHE A 287 -27.64 12.24 11.76
C PHE A 287 -28.64 12.87 10.78
N LYS A 288 -29.75 12.17 10.49
CA LYS A 288 -30.92 12.77 9.82
C LYS A 288 -32.05 13.00 10.83
N LYS A 289 -32.47 14.28 10.88
CA LYS A 289 -33.65 14.88 11.52
C LYS A 289 -33.58 15.26 13.01
N ASP A 290 -33.50 16.58 13.19
CA ASP A 290 -34.35 17.43 14.04
C ASP A 290 -34.27 17.24 15.57
N ILE A 291 -33.50 18.11 16.24
CA ILE A 291 -33.25 18.14 17.70
C ILE A 291 -34.37 18.91 18.45
N SER A 292 -35.59 18.96 17.93
CA SER A 292 -36.64 19.84 18.49
C SER A 292 -37.81 19.15 19.21
N LYS A 293 -37.94 17.81 19.21
CA LYS A 293 -39.09 17.16 19.88
C LYS A 293 -38.68 16.14 20.96
N LYS A 294 -38.93 16.52 22.22
CA LYS A 294 -38.89 15.67 23.42
C LYS A 294 -39.80 14.44 23.22
N LYS A 295 -39.24 13.25 22.99
CA LYS A 295 -39.91 11.98 23.33
C LYS A 295 -38.91 10.99 23.94
N LYS A 296 -39.31 10.43 25.09
CA LYS A 296 -38.60 9.40 25.87
C LYS A 296 -38.02 8.32 24.93
N PHE A 297 -36.71 8.19 24.89
CA PHE A 297 -36.04 7.21 24.04
C PHE A 297 -36.14 5.80 24.61
N TRP A 298 -36.65 4.92 23.76
CA TRP A 298 -36.87 3.49 23.89
C TRP A 298 -35.56 2.72 24.15
N LYS A 299 -35.54 1.82 25.16
CA LYS A 299 -34.44 0.86 25.38
C LYS A 299 -34.71 -0.39 24.52
N PRO A 300 -33.85 -0.77 23.56
CA PRO A 300 -34.06 -2.00 22.80
C PRO A 300 -33.86 -3.23 23.69
N LYS A 301 -34.81 -4.16 23.67
CA LYS A 301 -34.68 -5.45 24.37
C LYS A 301 -33.52 -6.27 23.77
N LYS A 302 -32.80 -6.99 24.64
CA LYS A 302 -31.59 -7.79 24.36
C LYS A 302 -31.74 -8.78 23.19
N SER A 303 -32.96 -9.26 22.94
CA SER A 303 -33.28 -10.17 21.82
C SER A 303 -33.17 -9.49 20.45
N PHE A 304 -33.49 -8.20 20.32
CA PHE A 304 -33.37 -7.44 19.06
C PHE A 304 -31.90 -7.20 18.70
N LEU A 305 -31.06 -6.92 19.70
CA LEU A 305 -29.61 -6.78 19.53
C LEU A 305 -28.94 -8.09 19.13
N ASN A 306 -29.40 -9.24 19.66
CA ASN A 306 -28.90 -10.54 19.25
C ASN A 306 -29.33 -10.92 17.81
N LYS A 307 -30.53 -10.50 17.38
CA LYS A 307 -31.01 -10.66 15.99
C LYS A 307 -30.24 -9.81 14.98
N ILE A 308 -29.73 -8.65 15.39
CA ILE A 308 -28.87 -7.77 14.57
C ILE A 308 -27.43 -8.30 14.54
N LYS A 309 -26.91 -8.80 15.68
CA LYS A 309 -25.58 -9.40 15.80
C LYS A 309 -25.38 -10.66 14.97
N SER A 310 -26.43 -11.45 14.69
CA SER A 310 -26.33 -12.63 13.83
C SER A 310 -26.37 -12.29 12.33
N LYS A 311 -26.97 -11.15 11.93
CA LYS A 311 -27.14 -10.76 10.52
C LYS A 311 -26.02 -9.89 9.92
N LEU A 312 -25.17 -9.24 10.72
CA LEU A 312 -24.21 -8.21 10.26
C LEU A 312 -22.71 -8.58 10.42
N LYS A 313 -22.36 -9.86 10.67
CA LYS A 313 -20.98 -10.29 10.92
C LYS A 313 -20.13 -10.31 9.63
N ILE A 314 -18.91 -9.73 9.69
CA ILE A 314 -17.66 -10.01 8.92
C ILE A 314 -17.76 -10.10 7.39
N ASN A 315 -18.71 -10.88 6.89
CA ASN A 315 -19.07 -11.07 5.50
C ASN A 315 -19.38 -9.75 4.76
N THR A 316 -19.95 -8.74 5.42
CA THR A 316 -20.27 -7.45 4.76
C THR A 316 -19.05 -6.60 4.44
N LEU A 317 -17.97 -6.72 5.22
CA LEU A 317 -16.74 -5.94 5.03
C LEU A 317 -15.85 -6.53 3.95
N ASP A 318 -15.63 -7.84 4.01
CA ASP A 318 -14.96 -8.61 2.95
C ASP A 318 -15.67 -8.42 1.60
N LYS A 319 -17.00 -8.53 1.58
CA LYS A 319 -17.82 -8.25 0.40
C LYS A 319 -17.69 -6.82 -0.10
N SER A 320 -17.58 -5.83 0.79
CA SER A 320 -17.42 -4.43 0.40
C SER A 320 -16.05 -4.16 -0.26
N GLN A 321 -14.98 -4.84 0.16
CA GLN A 321 -13.66 -4.70 -0.45
C GLN A 321 -13.63 -5.25 -1.88
N LYS A 322 -14.35 -6.35 -2.13
CA LYS A 322 -14.45 -6.97 -3.46
C LYS A 322 -15.13 -6.09 -4.50
N ILE A 323 -16.08 -5.26 -4.08
CA ILE A 323 -16.83 -4.35 -4.97
C ILE A 323 -16.33 -2.91 -4.93
N THR A 324 -15.22 -2.65 -4.24
CA THR A 324 -14.61 -1.33 -4.19
C THR A 324 -13.40 -1.33 -5.13
N PRO A 325 -13.43 -0.51 -6.20
CA PRO A 325 -12.28 -0.32 -7.07
C PRO A 325 -11.04 0.06 -6.25
N LEU A 326 -9.93 -0.63 -6.50
CA LEU A 326 -8.64 -0.27 -5.91
C LEU A 326 -8.17 1.09 -6.46
N ASP A 327 -7.15 1.67 -5.84
CA ASP A 327 -6.54 2.92 -6.30
C ASP A 327 -5.46 2.70 -7.37
N TYR A 328 -4.91 1.48 -7.42
CA TYR A 328 -3.91 1.03 -8.38
C TYR A 328 -3.92 -0.51 -8.46
N ILE A 329 -3.25 -1.08 -9.48
CA ILE A 329 -3.13 -2.53 -9.62
C ILE A 329 -2.02 -3.02 -8.69
N LYS A 330 -2.39 -3.72 -7.61
CA LYS A 330 -1.42 -4.29 -6.67
C LYS A 330 -0.69 -5.48 -7.26
N TYR A 331 -1.43 -6.36 -7.92
CA TYR A 331 -0.94 -7.63 -8.42
C TYR A 331 -1.59 -7.91 -9.75
N PHE A 332 -0.83 -8.41 -10.71
CA PHE A 332 -1.39 -9.18 -11.82
C PHE A 332 -0.45 -10.31 -12.22
N GLU A 333 -1.02 -11.32 -12.86
CA GLU A 333 -0.29 -12.45 -13.40
C GLU A 333 -0.49 -12.58 -14.91
N ILE A 334 0.49 -13.20 -15.55
CA ILE A 334 0.44 -13.57 -16.96
C ILE A 334 1.00 -14.98 -17.14
N HIS A 335 0.35 -15.75 -18.01
CA HIS A 335 0.83 -17.08 -18.39
C HIS A 335 1.83 -16.96 -19.54
N LEU A 336 3.07 -17.40 -19.29
CA LEU A 336 4.07 -17.61 -20.33
C LEU A 336 3.85 -18.95 -21.02
N THR A 337 3.38 -19.95 -20.28
CA THR A 337 3.05 -21.29 -20.79
C THR A 337 1.70 -21.72 -20.26
N ASP A 338 0.87 -22.33 -21.11
CA ASP A 338 -0.41 -22.88 -20.66
C ASP A 338 -0.26 -24.28 -20.06
N HIS A 339 0.67 -25.07 -20.59
CA HIS A 339 0.92 -26.47 -20.21
C HIS A 339 1.87 -26.59 -19.01
N CYS A 340 1.73 -27.69 -18.26
CA CYS A 340 2.53 -27.95 -17.06
C CYS A 340 3.21 -29.33 -17.15
N ASN A 341 4.46 -29.43 -16.68
CA ASN A 341 5.16 -30.70 -16.52
C ASN A 341 4.71 -31.50 -15.29
N LEU A 342 4.19 -30.82 -14.25
CA LEU A 342 3.79 -31.45 -12.99
C LEU A 342 2.33 -31.94 -12.97
N ASN A 343 1.44 -31.29 -13.73
CA ASN A 343 0.04 -31.70 -13.92
C ASN A 343 -0.76 -31.89 -12.61
N CYS A 344 -0.84 -30.85 -11.77
CA CYS A 344 -1.52 -30.91 -10.48
C CYS A 344 -3.04 -31.15 -10.61
N TYR A 345 -3.60 -31.94 -9.70
CA TYR A 345 -5.05 -32.16 -9.56
C TYR A 345 -5.81 -30.84 -9.36
N SER A 346 -6.93 -30.70 -10.08
CA SER A 346 -7.84 -29.53 -10.01
C SER A 346 -7.11 -28.19 -10.23
N CYS A 347 -6.18 -28.14 -11.18
CA CYS A 347 -5.46 -26.93 -11.52
C CYS A 347 -6.42 -25.85 -12.09
N ASN A 348 -6.54 -24.71 -11.41
CA ASN A 348 -7.39 -23.59 -11.83
C ASN A 348 -6.98 -22.92 -13.15
N HIS A 349 -5.75 -23.15 -13.59
CA HIS A 349 -5.23 -22.73 -14.89
C HIS A 349 -5.61 -23.70 -16.03
N PHE A 350 -6.19 -24.85 -15.70
CA PHE A 350 -6.44 -25.96 -16.63
C PHE A 350 -5.18 -26.48 -17.33
N SER A 351 -3.99 -26.20 -16.80
CA SER A 351 -2.71 -26.59 -17.38
C SER A 351 -2.52 -28.09 -17.64
N PRO A 352 -3.11 -29.03 -16.86
CA PRO A 352 -3.07 -30.46 -17.21
C PRO A 352 -3.84 -30.82 -18.49
N LEU A 353 -4.82 -30.00 -18.86
CA LEU A 353 -5.67 -30.18 -20.03
C LEU A 353 -5.14 -29.41 -21.25
N ALA A 354 -4.38 -28.34 -21.01
CA ALA A 354 -3.82 -27.49 -22.03
C ALA A 354 -2.86 -28.23 -22.97
N LYS A 355 -2.93 -27.89 -24.26
CA LYS A 355 -1.92 -28.27 -25.24
C LYS A 355 -0.63 -27.50 -25.00
N LYS A 356 0.47 -27.95 -25.63
CA LYS A 356 1.75 -27.26 -25.57
C LYS A 356 1.66 -25.89 -26.26
N THR A 357 1.39 -24.86 -25.46
CA THR A 357 1.24 -23.48 -25.90
C THR A 357 2.22 -22.57 -25.16
N PHE A 358 2.78 -21.62 -25.90
CA PHE A 358 3.72 -20.58 -25.45
C PHE A 358 3.14 -19.21 -25.80
N LEU A 359 3.32 -18.25 -24.91
CA LEU A 359 2.97 -16.84 -25.19
C LEU A 359 3.98 -16.26 -26.19
N ASP A 360 3.49 -15.50 -27.17
CA ASP A 360 4.35 -14.78 -28.10
C ASP A 360 5.02 -13.57 -27.41
N ILE A 361 6.33 -13.39 -27.64
CA ILE A 361 7.11 -12.33 -26.99
C ILE A 361 6.71 -10.92 -27.46
N GLU A 362 6.28 -10.76 -28.72
CA GLU A 362 5.85 -9.46 -29.23
C GLU A 362 4.46 -9.10 -28.72
N GLU A 363 3.56 -10.09 -28.61
CA GLU A 363 2.29 -9.92 -27.89
C GLU A 363 2.53 -9.48 -26.44
N PHE A 364 3.44 -10.16 -25.73
CA PHE A 364 3.82 -9.79 -24.37
C PHE A 364 4.35 -8.37 -24.26
N LYS A 365 5.30 -7.98 -25.13
CA LYS A 365 5.88 -6.62 -25.11
C LYS A 365 4.81 -5.57 -25.38
N LYS A 366 3.91 -5.82 -26.33
CA LYS A 366 2.79 -4.94 -26.65
C LYS A 366 1.86 -4.75 -25.45
N ASP A 367 1.48 -5.84 -24.79
CA ASP A 367 0.59 -5.79 -23.63
C ASP A 367 1.27 -5.15 -22.41
N PHE A 368 2.53 -5.49 -22.15
CA PHE A 368 3.30 -4.92 -21.03
C PHE A 368 3.58 -3.42 -21.21
N LYS A 369 3.88 -2.98 -22.44
CA LYS A 369 3.97 -1.56 -22.75
C LYS A 369 2.66 -0.85 -22.39
N ARG A 370 1.54 -1.39 -22.86
CA ARG A 370 0.22 -0.79 -22.60
C ARG A 370 -0.13 -0.78 -21.11
N MET A 371 0.17 -1.86 -20.39
CA MET A 371 -0.01 -1.93 -18.94
C MET A 371 0.85 -0.90 -18.20
N SER A 372 2.09 -0.70 -18.63
CA SER A 372 2.99 0.32 -18.05
C SER A 372 2.44 1.72 -18.30
N GLU A 373 1.92 2.03 -19.48
CA GLU A 373 1.25 3.30 -19.77
C GLU A 373 0.02 3.54 -18.88
N LEU A 374 -0.86 2.53 -18.75
CA LEU A 374 -2.05 2.63 -17.92
C LEU A 374 -1.72 2.83 -16.45
N THR A 375 -0.73 2.11 -15.94
CA THR A 375 -0.35 2.13 -14.53
C THR A 375 0.71 3.19 -14.19
N ALA A 376 1.19 3.94 -15.19
CA ALA A 376 2.37 4.79 -15.07
C ALA A 376 3.61 4.04 -14.51
N GLY A 377 3.76 2.77 -14.92
CA GLY A 377 4.83 1.86 -14.47
C GLY A 377 4.70 1.39 -13.02
N HIS A 378 3.54 1.59 -12.38
CA HIS A 378 3.33 1.29 -10.96
C HIS A 378 2.41 0.09 -10.71
N VAL A 379 3.02 -1.05 -10.39
CA VAL A 379 2.38 -2.28 -9.92
C VAL A 379 3.23 -2.88 -8.82
N ASP A 380 2.66 -3.34 -7.70
CA ASP A 380 3.47 -3.86 -6.58
C ASP A 380 4.14 -5.18 -6.96
N ILE A 381 3.38 -6.13 -7.51
CA ILE A 381 3.84 -7.48 -7.85
C ILE A 381 3.36 -7.88 -9.25
N ILE A 382 4.28 -8.35 -10.08
CA ILE A 382 3.99 -8.93 -11.40
C ILE A 382 4.48 -10.37 -11.41
N SER A 383 3.56 -11.29 -11.71
CA SER A 383 3.89 -12.72 -11.76
C SER A 383 4.00 -13.22 -13.19
N LEU A 384 5.21 -13.58 -13.58
CA LEU A 384 5.49 -14.38 -14.77
C LEU A 384 5.26 -15.85 -14.39
N MET A 385 4.14 -16.41 -14.83
CA MET A 385 3.71 -17.75 -14.40
C MET A 385 3.08 -18.54 -15.55
N GLY A 386 2.23 -19.51 -15.25
CA GLY A 386 1.67 -20.44 -16.23
C GLY A 386 1.46 -21.83 -15.64
N GLY A 387 1.40 -22.82 -16.51
CA GLY A 387 1.53 -24.21 -16.10
C GLY A 387 2.92 -24.51 -15.54
N GLU A 388 3.98 -24.23 -16.29
CA GLU A 388 5.36 -24.10 -15.79
C GLU A 388 6.13 -23.11 -16.67
N PRO A 389 6.40 -21.88 -16.21
CA PRO A 389 6.98 -20.84 -17.05
C PRO A 389 8.41 -21.15 -17.52
N LEU A 390 9.18 -21.96 -16.77
CA LEU A 390 10.55 -22.32 -17.16
C LEU A 390 10.60 -23.28 -18.37
N LEU A 391 9.46 -23.79 -18.83
CA LEU A 391 9.38 -24.49 -20.11
C LEU A 391 9.48 -23.53 -21.31
N HIS A 392 9.30 -22.22 -21.11
CA HIS A 392 9.33 -21.24 -22.18
C HIS A 392 10.75 -21.05 -22.73
N PRO A 393 11.01 -21.27 -24.03
CA PRO A 393 12.37 -21.20 -24.58
C PRO A 393 12.99 -19.80 -24.47
N GLN A 394 12.17 -18.75 -24.48
CA GLN A 394 12.58 -17.35 -24.39
C GLN A 394 12.40 -16.72 -23.00
N ILE A 395 12.32 -17.50 -21.91
CA ILE A 395 12.06 -16.97 -20.55
C ILE A 395 12.94 -15.76 -20.17
N ASN A 396 14.21 -15.75 -20.60
CA ASN A 396 15.13 -14.65 -20.35
C ASN A 396 14.68 -13.33 -20.99
N GLU A 397 14.12 -13.37 -22.20
CA GLU A 397 13.59 -12.20 -22.89
C GLU A 397 12.34 -11.64 -22.20
N PHE A 398 11.48 -12.52 -21.68
CA PHE A 398 10.31 -12.12 -20.90
C PHE A 398 10.71 -11.40 -19.61
N ILE A 399 11.70 -11.94 -18.89
CA ILE A 399 12.25 -11.33 -17.67
C ILE A 399 12.79 -9.92 -17.96
N GLN A 400 13.64 -9.79 -18.98
CA GLN A 400 14.24 -8.51 -19.37
C GLN A 400 13.18 -7.51 -19.81
N SER A 401 12.23 -7.95 -20.64
CA SER A 401 11.13 -7.10 -21.14
C SER A 401 10.24 -6.63 -19.98
N ALA A 402 9.88 -7.52 -19.06
CA ALA A 402 9.09 -7.17 -17.88
C ALA A 402 9.78 -6.09 -17.04
N ARG A 403 11.08 -6.25 -16.76
CA ARG A 403 11.86 -5.27 -15.99
C ARG A 403 11.99 -3.92 -16.70
N ASN A 404 12.15 -3.93 -18.02
CA ASN A 404 12.22 -2.69 -18.81
C ASN A 404 10.94 -1.86 -18.71
N TYR A 405 9.77 -2.50 -18.78
CA TYR A 405 8.48 -1.81 -18.67
C TYR A 405 8.11 -1.46 -17.22
N PHE A 406 8.61 -2.22 -16.24
CA PHE A 406 8.31 -2.06 -14.82
C PHE A 406 9.59 -2.05 -13.97
N PRO A 407 10.38 -0.96 -14.02
CA PRO A 407 11.70 -0.89 -13.37
C PRO A 407 11.62 -1.00 -11.84
N ASN A 408 10.51 -0.58 -11.23
CA ASN A 408 10.34 -0.51 -9.78
C ASN A 408 9.39 -1.58 -9.20
N SER A 409 8.77 -2.40 -10.03
CA SER A 409 7.86 -3.46 -9.56
C SER A 409 8.62 -4.68 -9.05
N ASN A 410 8.02 -5.42 -8.12
CA ASN A 410 8.55 -6.73 -7.78
C ASN A 410 8.09 -7.73 -8.85
N ILE A 411 9.03 -8.22 -9.65
CA ILE A 411 8.75 -9.18 -10.70
C ILE A 411 9.18 -10.54 -10.20
N GLN A 412 8.25 -11.49 -10.23
CA GLN A 412 8.51 -12.86 -9.82
C GLN A 412 8.26 -13.86 -10.94
N VAL A 413 9.08 -14.90 -10.98
CA VAL A 413 8.83 -16.11 -11.77
C VAL A 413 8.27 -17.16 -10.82
N VAL A 414 7.02 -17.57 -11.05
CA VAL A 414 6.35 -18.57 -10.20
C VAL A 414 6.54 -19.95 -10.82
N THR A 415 7.31 -20.82 -10.15
CA THR A 415 7.72 -22.12 -10.70
C THR A 415 7.46 -23.26 -9.72
N ASN A 416 7.27 -24.47 -10.26
CA ASN A 416 7.27 -25.70 -9.49
C ASN A 416 8.68 -26.24 -9.16
N ALA A 417 9.72 -25.50 -9.55
CA ALA A 417 11.13 -25.72 -9.25
C ALA A 417 11.79 -26.98 -9.84
N ILE A 418 11.05 -27.85 -10.54
CA ILE A 418 11.58 -29.08 -11.14
C ILE A 418 12.73 -28.79 -12.12
N LEU A 419 12.61 -27.70 -12.87
CA LEU A 419 13.56 -27.33 -13.92
C LEU A 419 14.73 -26.48 -13.42
N LEU A 420 14.64 -25.91 -12.20
CA LEU A 420 15.63 -24.94 -11.71
C LEU A 420 17.06 -25.51 -11.62
N ASN A 421 17.20 -26.79 -11.23
CA ASN A 421 18.52 -27.44 -11.19
C ASN A 421 19.17 -27.53 -12.57
N ASN A 422 18.37 -27.57 -13.64
CA ASN A 422 18.86 -27.73 -15.01
C ASN A 422 18.96 -26.40 -15.76
N MET A 423 18.55 -25.27 -15.16
CA MET A 423 18.71 -23.96 -15.79
C MET A 423 20.19 -23.58 -15.87
N ASP A 424 20.58 -23.02 -17.02
CA ASP A 424 21.95 -22.58 -17.28
C ASP A 424 22.33 -21.32 -16.48
N ASN A 425 23.64 -21.01 -16.45
CA ASN A 425 24.13 -19.82 -15.74
C ASN A 425 23.54 -18.52 -16.30
N ASN A 426 23.26 -18.47 -17.61
CA ASN A 426 22.67 -17.30 -18.27
C ASN A 426 21.30 -16.95 -17.67
N PHE A 427 20.43 -17.94 -17.42
CA PHE A 427 19.16 -17.71 -16.73
C PHE A 427 19.35 -17.07 -15.34
N TRP A 428 20.27 -17.59 -14.54
CA TRP A 428 20.55 -17.05 -13.20
C TRP A 428 21.12 -15.63 -13.24
N GLU A 429 22.02 -15.35 -14.18
CA GLU A 429 22.57 -14.01 -14.42
C GLU A 429 21.47 -13.02 -14.84
N VAL A 430 20.57 -13.44 -15.75
CA VAL A 430 19.43 -12.64 -16.17
C VAL A 430 18.49 -12.35 -15.00
N CYS A 431 18.20 -13.35 -14.16
CA CYS A 431 17.39 -13.15 -12.95
C CYS A 431 18.03 -12.14 -11.98
N SER A 432 19.34 -12.27 -11.74
CA SER A 432 20.10 -11.39 -10.86
C SER A 432 20.10 -9.94 -11.36
N LYS A 433 20.51 -9.74 -12.62
CA LYS A 433 20.57 -8.42 -13.27
C LYS A 433 19.22 -7.70 -13.27
N ASN A 434 18.13 -8.45 -13.42
CA ASN A 434 16.77 -7.92 -13.45
C ASN A 434 16.06 -7.96 -12.08
N LYS A 435 16.76 -8.30 -10.99
CA LYS A 435 16.23 -8.36 -9.62
C LYS A 435 14.93 -9.18 -9.54
N ILE A 436 14.96 -10.38 -10.12
CA ILE A 436 13.82 -11.29 -10.17
C ILE A 436 13.73 -12.10 -8.88
N TRP A 437 12.49 -12.26 -8.42
CA TRP A 437 12.15 -13.17 -7.34
C TRP A 437 11.76 -14.53 -7.93
N LEU A 438 12.43 -15.60 -7.51
CA LEU A 438 12.02 -16.96 -7.85
C LEU A 438 11.08 -17.49 -6.78
N SER A 439 9.77 -17.48 -7.08
CA SER A 439 8.72 -17.94 -6.18
C SER A 439 8.44 -19.41 -6.44
N CYS A 440 9.07 -20.26 -5.63
CA CYS A 440 9.07 -21.71 -5.76
C CYS A 440 7.94 -22.33 -4.94
N THR A 441 7.17 -23.23 -5.53
CA THR A 441 6.16 -24.00 -4.79
C THR A 441 6.74 -25.33 -4.29
N GLU A 442 6.65 -25.59 -2.98
CA GLU A 442 7.14 -26.84 -2.37
C GLU A 442 6.12 -27.97 -2.49
N TYR A 443 6.11 -28.61 -3.66
CA TYR A 443 5.35 -29.84 -3.88
C TYR A 443 5.99 -31.03 -3.15
N PRO A 444 5.21 -32.05 -2.73
CA PRO A 444 5.73 -33.26 -2.08
C PRO A 444 6.42 -34.20 -3.09
N ILE A 445 7.40 -33.66 -3.81
CA ILE A 445 8.24 -34.36 -4.79
C ILE A 445 9.71 -34.12 -4.45
N LYS A 446 10.58 -35.06 -4.82
CA LYS A 446 12.00 -34.95 -4.53
C LYS A 446 12.65 -33.92 -5.46
N ILE A 447 13.07 -32.79 -4.90
CA ILE A 447 13.86 -31.75 -5.56
C ILE A 447 15.14 -31.56 -4.75
N ASN A 448 16.28 -31.41 -5.43
CA ASN A 448 17.54 -31.05 -4.78
C ASN A 448 17.52 -29.55 -4.45
N TRP A 449 16.92 -29.19 -3.31
CA TRP A 449 16.80 -27.79 -2.90
C TRP A 449 18.12 -27.15 -2.49
N ASP A 450 19.09 -27.95 -2.04
CA ASP A 450 20.39 -27.42 -1.61
C ASP A 450 21.17 -26.89 -2.81
N GLU A 451 21.17 -27.62 -3.93
CA GLU A 451 21.77 -27.15 -5.19
C GLU A 451 21.09 -25.86 -5.70
N ILE A 452 19.76 -25.80 -5.67
CA ILE A 452 19.01 -24.58 -6.05
C ILE A 452 19.44 -23.40 -5.17
N ARG A 453 19.56 -23.60 -3.85
CA ARG A 453 19.98 -22.56 -2.90
C ARG A 453 21.42 -22.12 -3.13
N GLU A 454 22.33 -23.05 -3.41
CA GLU A 454 23.72 -22.74 -3.71
C GLU A 454 23.85 -21.92 -5.00
N LYS A 455 23.14 -22.30 -6.06
CA LYS A 455 23.08 -21.52 -7.31
C LYS A 455 22.50 -20.13 -7.06
N ALA A 456 21.38 -20.03 -6.35
CA ALA A 456 20.76 -18.74 -6.05
C ALA A 456 21.70 -17.81 -5.25
N LYS A 457 22.40 -18.34 -4.24
CA LYS A 457 23.41 -17.59 -3.49
C LYS A 457 24.57 -17.16 -4.39
N LYS A 458 25.10 -18.07 -5.21
CA LYS A 458 26.20 -17.80 -6.15
C LYS A 458 25.88 -16.63 -7.09
N PHE A 459 24.65 -16.58 -7.62
CA PHE A 459 24.23 -15.53 -8.55
C PHE A 459 23.50 -14.36 -7.88
N ASN A 460 23.38 -14.34 -6.56
CA ASN A 460 22.64 -13.31 -5.80
C ASN A 460 21.17 -13.16 -6.25
N VAL A 461 20.47 -14.27 -6.44
CA VAL A 461 19.05 -14.33 -6.82
C VAL A 461 18.20 -14.64 -5.59
N THR A 462 17.13 -13.88 -5.38
CA THR A 462 16.21 -14.10 -4.25
C THR A 462 15.24 -15.24 -4.56
N ILE A 463 15.17 -16.22 -3.65
CA ILE A 463 14.21 -17.32 -3.70
C ILE A 463 13.19 -17.18 -2.56
N TYR A 464 11.92 -17.36 -2.89
CA TYR A 464 10.81 -17.46 -1.94
C TYR A 464 10.12 -18.81 -2.08
N PHE A 465 9.57 -19.31 -0.98
CA PHE A 465 8.79 -20.54 -0.96
C PHE A 465 7.32 -20.22 -0.73
N LEU A 466 6.46 -20.69 -1.62
CA LEU A 466 5.01 -20.48 -1.55
C LEU A 466 4.36 -21.60 -0.72
N SER A 467 3.80 -21.23 0.44
CA SER A 467 2.96 -22.10 1.27
C SER A 467 1.47 -21.99 0.94
N ASN A 468 0.63 -22.85 1.51
CA ASN A 468 -0.83 -22.88 1.25
C ASN A 468 -1.60 -21.62 1.71
N ASN A 469 -0.96 -20.66 2.38
CA ASN A 469 -1.61 -19.45 2.91
C ASN A 469 -1.76 -18.30 1.91
N GLY A 470 -1.56 -18.56 0.61
CA GLY A 470 -1.78 -17.59 -0.46
C GLY A 470 -0.63 -16.60 -0.63
N ALA A 471 -0.60 -15.93 -1.77
CA ALA A 471 0.46 -15.02 -2.22
C ALA A 471 0.59 -13.70 -1.41
N ASN A 472 0.06 -13.65 -0.19
CA ASN A 472 -0.03 -12.42 0.62
C ASN A 472 0.96 -12.34 1.79
N GLU A 473 1.83 -13.33 1.97
CA GLU A 473 2.96 -13.24 2.88
C GLU A 473 4.28 -13.46 2.12
N ILE A 474 5.05 -12.38 1.95
CA ILE A 474 6.49 -12.52 1.70
C ILE A 474 7.06 -12.97 3.05
N GLN A 475 7.15 -14.28 3.26
CA GLN A 475 7.92 -14.80 4.39
C GLN A 475 9.40 -14.62 4.06
N THR A 476 10.00 -13.61 4.68
CA THR A 476 11.42 -13.62 4.98
C THR A 476 11.65 -14.79 5.93
N TYR A 477 12.09 -15.91 5.36
CA TYR A 477 12.57 -17.12 6.04
C TYR A 477 11.83 -17.47 7.35
N THR A 478 10.65 -18.08 7.21
CA THR A 478 10.25 -19.13 8.14
C THR A 478 10.23 -20.41 7.30
N PRO A 479 10.98 -21.47 7.66
CA PRO A 479 10.76 -22.77 7.05
C PRO A 479 9.26 -23.05 7.13
N CYS A 480 8.66 -23.53 6.05
CA CYS A 480 7.28 -23.99 6.13
C CYS A 480 7.27 -25.14 7.15
N ASN A 481 6.95 -24.81 8.40
CA ASN A 481 6.84 -25.79 9.45
C ASN A 481 5.59 -26.61 9.11
N LYS A 482 5.84 -27.76 8.47
CA LYS A 482 5.08 -29.01 8.48
C LYS A 482 4.05 -29.34 7.39
N ASP A 483 3.62 -28.44 6.50
CA ASP A 483 2.58 -28.82 5.52
C ASP A 483 3.04 -28.61 4.07
N ASN A 484 3.34 -29.72 3.37
CA ASN A 484 3.56 -29.75 1.92
C ASN A 484 2.44 -29.02 1.15
N LYS A 485 2.69 -28.60 -0.10
CA LYS A 485 1.64 -28.03 -0.98
C LYS A 485 0.38 -28.91 -0.97
N THR A 486 -0.77 -28.29 -0.75
CA THR A 486 -2.10 -28.92 -0.88
C THR A 486 -2.75 -28.50 -2.20
N SER A 487 -3.70 -29.31 -2.66
CA SER A 487 -4.55 -29.00 -3.81
C SER A 487 -5.80 -28.27 -3.36
N TRP A 488 -6.23 -27.33 -4.21
CA TRP A 488 -7.51 -26.65 -4.05
C TRP A 488 -8.47 -27.13 -5.13
N TYR A 489 -9.71 -27.40 -4.76
CA TYR A 489 -10.75 -27.91 -5.65
C TYR A 489 -11.75 -26.81 -6.00
N TYR A 490 -11.72 -26.33 -7.24
CA TYR A 490 -12.56 -25.22 -7.71
C TYR A 490 -13.53 -25.70 -8.79
N PRO A 491 -14.65 -26.31 -8.39
CA PRO A 491 -15.60 -26.90 -9.33
C PRO A 491 -16.33 -25.84 -10.17
N LEU A 492 -16.61 -26.21 -11.42
CA LEU A 492 -17.46 -25.50 -12.36
C LEU A 492 -18.89 -26.02 -12.27
N ASP A 493 -19.84 -25.10 -12.38
CA ASP A 493 -21.22 -25.43 -12.73
C ASP A 493 -21.36 -25.28 -14.25
N ILE A 494 -21.21 -26.38 -14.99
CA ILE A 494 -21.24 -26.38 -16.47
C ILE A 494 -22.56 -25.81 -17.02
N GLU A 495 -23.66 -25.97 -16.28
CA GLU A 495 -24.98 -25.48 -16.71
C GLU A 495 -25.12 -23.97 -16.54
N GLY A 496 -24.20 -23.31 -15.84
CA GLY A 496 -24.19 -21.87 -15.65
C GLY A 496 -25.34 -21.36 -14.77
N LYS A 497 -25.81 -22.18 -13.83
CA LYS A 497 -26.99 -21.89 -13.00
C LYS A 497 -26.66 -21.08 -11.73
N GLN A 498 -25.40 -20.74 -11.50
CA GLN A 498 -25.02 -19.99 -10.30
C GLN A 498 -25.40 -18.51 -10.41
N ASN A 499 -25.68 -17.89 -9.27
CA ASN A 499 -25.93 -16.45 -9.21
C ASN A 499 -24.61 -15.67 -9.30
N ILE A 500 -24.51 -14.81 -10.31
CA ILE A 500 -23.31 -14.03 -10.66
C ILE A 500 -22.82 -13.19 -9.48
N GLU A 501 -23.68 -12.35 -8.90
CA GLU A 501 -23.33 -11.43 -7.82
C GLU A 501 -22.97 -12.19 -6.54
N GLU A 502 -23.78 -13.18 -6.17
CA GLU A 502 -23.53 -14.00 -4.98
C GLU A 502 -22.19 -14.72 -5.08
N ASN A 503 -21.86 -15.28 -6.24
CA ASN A 503 -20.59 -15.96 -6.47
C ASN A 503 -19.39 -15.03 -6.40
N PHE A 504 -19.47 -13.87 -7.06
CA PHE A 504 -18.39 -12.88 -7.00
C PHE A 504 -18.14 -12.44 -5.56
N LEU A 505 -19.20 -12.10 -4.82
CA LEU A 505 -19.11 -11.68 -3.43
C LEU A 505 -18.58 -12.78 -2.49
N ASN A 506 -18.84 -14.05 -2.78
CA ASN A 506 -18.36 -15.19 -1.99
C ASN A 506 -17.00 -15.72 -2.47
N CYS A 507 -16.49 -15.27 -3.62
CA CYS A 507 -15.16 -15.65 -4.10
C CYS A 507 -14.10 -15.02 -3.18
N LYS A 508 -13.14 -15.82 -2.68
CA LYS A 508 -12.04 -15.31 -1.85
C LYS A 508 -11.04 -14.45 -2.62
N GLU A 509 -10.98 -14.63 -3.94
CA GLU A 509 -10.01 -14.01 -4.85
C GLU A 509 -10.58 -12.86 -5.69
N ALA A 510 -11.84 -12.49 -5.46
CA ALA A 510 -12.47 -11.40 -6.20
C ALA A 510 -11.75 -10.07 -5.93
N ASN A 511 -11.48 -9.31 -6.99
CA ASN A 511 -10.75 -8.04 -6.95
C ASN A 511 -9.28 -8.16 -6.49
N SER A 512 -8.71 -9.37 -6.48
CA SER A 512 -7.29 -9.63 -6.15
C SER A 512 -6.57 -10.56 -7.12
N CYS A 513 -7.28 -11.51 -7.77
CA CYS A 513 -6.71 -12.40 -8.78
C CYS A 513 -6.89 -11.81 -10.19
N ILE A 514 -5.99 -10.90 -10.55
CA ILE A 514 -6.02 -10.21 -11.85
C ILE A 514 -5.14 -10.96 -12.85
N HIS A 515 -5.72 -11.40 -13.95
CA HIS A 515 -5.03 -12.19 -14.98
C HIS A 515 -5.01 -11.43 -16.30
N LEU A 516 -3.81 -11.24 -16.87
CA LEU A 516 -3.60 -10.61 -18.19
C LEU A 516 -3.44 -11.70 -19.25
N ARG A 517 -4.28 -11.66 -20.29
CA ARG A 517 -4.21 -12.58 -21.43
C ARG A 517 -4.77 -11.95 -22.70
N HIS A 518 -4.02 -11.99 -23.80
CA HIS A 518 -4.42 -11.52 -25.13
C HIS A 518 -5.00 -10.09 -25.13
N GLY A 519 -4.28 -9.14 -24.53
CA GLY A 519 -4.71 -7.74 -24.45
C GLY A 519 -5.91 -7.48 -23.54
N LYS A 520 -6.32 -8.45 -22.70
CA LYS A 520 -7.43 -8.30 -21.76
C LYS A 520 -7.04 -8.62 -20.32
N LEU A 521 -7.57 -7.84 -19.38
CA LEU A 521 -7.53 -8.13 -17.95
C LEU A 521 -8.83 -8.80 -17.48
N TYR A 522 -8.68 -9.88 -16.73
CA TYR A 522 -9.77 -10.66 -16.16
C TYR A 522 -9.74 -10.62 -14.64
N THR A 523 -10.90 -10.78 -14.01
CA THR A 523 -11.06 -10.79 -12.53
C THR A 523 -10.71 -12.13 -11.88
N CYS A 524 -10.29 -13.12 -12.67
CA CYS A 524 -9.80 -14.42 -12.22
C CYS A 524 -9.00 -15.11 -13.33
N CYS A 525 -8.26 -16.17 -12.97
CA CYS A 525 -7.53 -16.99 -13.92
C CYS A 525 -8.38 -18.09 -14.59
N VAL A 526 -9.56 -18.43 -14.06
CA VAL A 526 -10.39 -19.52 -14.59
C VAL A 526 -11.07 -19.13 -15.91
N ALA A 527 -11.69 -17.95 -15.96
CA ALA A 527 -12.41 -17.46 -17.13
C ALA A 527 -11.55 -17.41 -18.41
N PRO A 528 -10.37 -16.74 -18.42
CA PRO A 528 -9.54 -16.65 -19.62
C PRO A 528 -8.97 -17.98 -20.09
N ASN A 529 -8.93 -19.00 -19.23
CA ASN A 529 -8.35 -20.31 -19.51
C ASN A 529 -9.40 -21.41 -19.77
N ILE A 530 -10.69 -21.06 -19.86
CA ILE A 530 -11.77 -22.05 -20.02
C ILE A 530 -11.70 -22.81 -21.36
N CYS A 531 -11.01 -22.26 -22.37
CA CYS A 531 -10.80 -22.92 -23.66
C CYS A 531 -10.17 -24.31 -23.49
N HIS A 532 -9.19 -24.46 -22.59
CA HIS A 532 -8.52 -25.75 -22.34
C HIS A 532 -9.47 -26.82 -21.81
N PHE A 533 -10.40 -26.43 -20.93
CA PHE A 533 -11.45 -27.33 -20.43
C PHE A 533 -12.44 -27.70 -21.53
N ASN A 534 -12.91 -26.71 -22.30
CA ASN A 534 -13.86 -26.90 -23.39
C ASN A 534 -13.31 -27.83 -24.47
N GLU A 535 -12.08 -27.58 -24.93
CA GLU A 535 -11.42 -28.41 -25.94
C GLU A 535 -11.23 -29.85 -25.45
N HIS A 536 -10.78 -30.04 -24.20
CA HIS A 536 -10.46 -31.36 -23.68
C HIS A 536 -11.71 -32.24 -23.45
N PHE A 537 -12.77 -31.66 -22.88
CA PHE A 537 -14.00 -32.41 -22.54
C PHE A 537 -15.13 -32.26 -23.54
N ASN A 538 -14.86 -31.65 -24.70
CA ASN A 538 -15.85 -31.31 -25.72
C ASN A 538 -17.08 -30.60 -25.11
N LYS A 539 -16.81 -29.52 -24.37
CA LYS A 539 -17.82 -28.65 -23.74
C LYS A 539 -17.80 -27.27 -24.39
N ASN A 540 -18.84 -26.50 -24.13
CA ASN A 540 -19.01 -25.16 -24.71
C ASN A 540 -19.43 -24.15 -23.65
N ILE A 541 -18.62 -24.01 -22.60
CA ILE A 541 -18.79 -22.94 -21.62
C ILE A 541 -18.32 -21.62 -22.27
N PRO A 542 -19.21 -20.65 -22.51
CA PRO A 542 -18.86 -19.43 -23.22
C PRO A 542 -18.00 -18.50 -22.36
N LEU A 543 -17.03 -17.85 -23.02
CA LEU A 543 -16.33 -16.67 -22.52
C LEU A 543 -16.80 -15.47 -23.34
N ASN A 544 -17.54 -14.55 -22.73
CA ASN A 544 -18.12 -13.40 -23.43
C ASN A 544 -17.09 -12.29 -23.57
N GLU A 545 -17.32 -11.37 -24.53
CA GLU A 545 -16.42 -10.24 -24.75
C GLU A 545 -16.24 -9.37 -23.48
N ASN A 546 -17.32 -9.23 -22.70
CA ASN A 546 -17.39 -8.43 -21.47
C ASN A 546 -16.89 -9.18 -20.21
N ASP A 547 -16.40 -10.42 -20.35
CA ASP A 547 -15.80 -11.16 -19.21
C ASP A 547 -14.36 -10.71 -18.92
N GLY A 548 -13.77 -9.87 -19.77
CA GLY A 548 -12.50 -9.18 -19.54
C GLY A 548 -12.50 -7.78 -20.15
N ILE A 549 -11.68 -6.88 -19.61
CA ILE A 549 -11.50 -5.53 -20.15
C ILE A 549 -10.29 -5.46 -21.07
N ASP A 550 -10.48 -4.91 -22.27
CA ASP A 550 -9.43 -4.69 -23.26
C ASP A 550 -8.54 -3.50 -22.85
N ILE A 551 -7.27 -3.77 -22.55
CA ILE A 551 -6.32 -2.75 -22.07
C ILE A 551 -5.93 -1.77 -23.17
N HIS A 552 -6.01 -2.16 -24.44
CA HIS A 552 -5.69 -1.29 -25.58
C HIS A 552 -6.84 -0.33 -25.88
N LYS A 553 -8.07 -0.70 -25.52
CA LYS A 553 -9.27 0.16 -25.63
C LYS A 553 -9.55 0.99 -24.37
N ALA A 554 -9.11 0.53 -23.20
CA ALA A 554 -9.32 1.24 -21.94
C ALA A 554 -8.68 2.64 -21.98
N LYS A 555 -9.44 3.68 -21.62
CA LYS A 555 -8.99 5.07 -21.73
C LYS A 555 -7.99 5.46 -20.65
N ASN A 556 -8.13 4.87 -19.47
CA ASN A 556 -7.29 5.14 -18.30
C ASN A 556 -7.39 3.99 -17.30
N LEU A 557 -6.51 4.00 -16.29
CA LEU A 557 -6.49 2.99 -15.23
C LEU A 557 -7.81 2.90 -14.45
N ARG A 558 -8.52 4.01 -14.28
CA ARG A 558 -9.74 4.03 -13.48
C ARG A 558 -10.82 3.12 -14.07
N GLU A 559 -10.94 3.10 -15.40
CA GLU A 559 -11.85 2.20 -16.12
C GLU A 559 -11.53 0.73 -15.85
N VAL A 560 -10.24 0.37 -15.85
CA VAL A 560 -9.75 -0.97 -15.52
C VAL A 560 -10.09 -1.34 -14.07
N LEU A 561 -9.79 -0.46 -13.12
CA LEU A 561 -10.03 -0.71 -11.69
C LEU A 561 -11.54 -0.80 -11.37
N ASP A 562 -12.36 0.00 -12.06
CA ASP A 562 -13.82 -0.06 -11.94
C ASP A 562 -14.40 -1.34 -12.55
N PHE A 563 -13.78 -1.90 -13.59
CA PHE A 563 -14.14 -3.20 -14.14
C PHE A 563 -13.76 -4.34 -13.19
N LEU A 564 -12.55 -4.32 -12.65
CA LEU A 564 -12.02 -5.41 -11.82
C LEU A 564 -12.79 -5.61 -10.50
N ALA A 565 -13.45 -4.55 -10.01
CA ALA A 565 -14.31 -4.58 -8.84
C ALA A 565 -15.77 -4.95 -9.13
N LYS A 566 -16.06 -5.56 -10.30
CA LYS A 566 -17.41 -5.98 -10.68
C LYS A 566 -17.44 -7.48 -11.03
N PRO A 567 -18.60 -8.13 -10.81
CA PRO A 567 -18.80 -9.48 -11.30
C PRO A 567 -18.81 -9.51 -12.84
N ILE A 568 -18.35 -10.64 -13.38
CA ILE A 568 -18.38 -10.96 -14.82
C ILE A 568 -19.42 -12.05 -15.09
N ASN A 569 -19.91 -12.17 -16.33
CA ASN A 569 -20.91 -13.18 -16.70
C ASN A 569 -20.41 -14.60 -16.44
N PHE A 570 -19.11 -14.83 -16.63
CA PHE A 570 -18.47 -16.11 -16.37
C PHE A 570 -18.66 -16.59 -14.92
N CYS A 571 -18.91 -15.69 -13.95
CA CYS A 571 -19.14 -16.06 -12.56
C CYS A 571 -20.30 -17.07 -12.39
N LYS A 572 -21.27 -17.14 -13.32
CA LYS A 572 -22.37 -18.12 -13.28
C LYS A 572 -21.92 -19.58 -13.44
N TYR A 573 -20.72 -19.80 -14.00
CA TYR A 573 -20.14 -21.13 -14.19
C TYR A 573 -19.22 -21.56 -13.04
N CYS A 574 -18.99 -20.72 -12.02
CA CYS A 574 -18.10 -21.07 -10.91
C CYS A 574 -18.90 -21.58 -9.70
N ASN A 575 -18.68 -22.81 -9.24
CA ASN A 575 -19.39 -23.33 -8.08
C ASN A 575 -18.67 -23.00 -6.76
N VAL A 576 -18.68 -21.71 -6.39
CA VAL A 576 -17.97 -21.18 -5.21
C VAL A 576 -18.38 -21.88 -3.92
N LYS A 577 -19.66 -22.26 -3.78
CA LYS A 577 -20.20 -22.95 -2.60
C LYS A 577 -19.63 -24.36 -2.40
N LYS A 578 -19.18 -25.03 -3.47
CA LYS A 578 -18.59 -26.36 -3.42
C LYS A 578 -17.05 -26.36 -3.43
N ARG A 579 -16.40 -25.20 -3.37
CA ARG A 579 -14.94 -25.13 -3.29
C ARG A 579 -14.44 -25.85 -2.05
N LYS A 580 -13.38 -26.66 -2.21
CA LYS A 580 -12.67 -27.29 -1.10
C LYS A 580 -11.22 -26.84 -1.13
N LEU A 581 -10.68 -26.51 0.02
CA LEU A 581 -9.27 -26.14 0.18
C LEU A 581 -8.56 -27.29 0.90
N ASP A 582 -7.23 -27.26 0.86
CA ASP A 582 -6.37 -28.12 1.66
C ASP A 582 -6.56 -29.63 1.45
N LEU A 583 -6.85 -30.02 0.20
CA LEU A 583 -6.84 -31.43 -0.19
C LEU A 583 -5.39 -31.93 -0.34
N PRO A 584 -5.10 -33.21 -0.06
CA PRO A 584 -3.80 -33.78 -0.37
C PRO A 584 -3.44 -33.52 -1.83
N TRP A 585 -2.23 -33.03 -2.07
CA TRP A 585 -1.77 -32.83 -3.43
C TRP A 585 -1.60 -34.18 -4.13
N GLN A 586 -2.06 -34.23 -5.38
CA GLN A 586 -1.88 -35.38 -6.27
C GLN A 586 -1.78 -34.90 -7.72
N ARG A 587 -1.32 -35.77 -8.62
CA ARG A 587 -1.37 -35.52 -10.06
C ARG A 587 -2.79 -35.70 -10.59
N SER A 588 -3.16 -34.86 -11.54
CA SER A 588 -4.42 -34.93 -12.26
C SER A 588 -4.51 -36.22 -13.06
N GLN A 589 -5.67 -36.87 -13.01
CA GLN A 589 -6.07 -37.95 -13.91
C GLN A 589 -6.81 -37.42 -15.14
N LYS A 590 -6.86 -36.08 -15.29
CA LYS A 590 -7.60 -35.37 -16.34
C LYS A 590 -9.08 -35.77 -16.39
N SER A 591 -9.64 -36.12 -15.24
CA SER A 591 -11.06 -36.44 -15.14
C SER A 591 -11.88 -35.17 -15.06
N ILE A 592 -13.03 -35.12 -15.74
CA ILE A 592 -13.95 -33.97 -15.67
C ILE A 592 -14.38 -33.68 -14.24
N LYS A 593 -14.46 -34.72 -13.39
CA LYS A 593 -14.82 -34.61 -11.96
C LYS A 593 -13.82 -33.80 -11.13
N GLU A 594 -12.61 -33.57 -11.64
CA GLU A 594 -11.63 -32.69 -10.98
C GLU A 594 -11.98 -31.21 -11.12
N TYR A 595 -12.96 -30.89 -11.97
CA TYR A 595 -13.32 -29.54 -12.35
C TYR A 595 -14.82 -29.25 -12.24
N THR A 596 -15.68 -30.15 -11.72
CA THR A 596 -17.17 -30.00 -11.75
C THR A 596 -17.88 -30.44 -10.48
#